data_AF-W2T4S8-F1
#
_entry.id   AF-W2T4S8-F1
#
_cell.length_a   1.000
_cell.length_b   1.000
_cell.length_c   1.000
_cell.angle_alpha   90.00
_cell.angle_beta   90.00
_cell.angle_gamma   90.00
#
_symmetry.space_group_name_H-M   'P 1'
#
loop_
_entity.id
_entity.type
_entity.pdbx_description
1 polymer ?
#
loop_
_entity_poly.entity_id
_entity_poly.type
_entity_poly.pdbx_seq_one_letter_code
_entity_poly.pdbx_strand_id
1 'polypeptide(L)'
;MYFGEEDRQFLISRSPLFFAERVTKPLMILQGANDPRVKQQESDQFVAALQKNNIPVSYILYPDEGHGFSKANNQLSGFGFIEKFLHSCLGGEYEPFVLGQYNSSAIIKSDGFPTTIESTPPYPTKAINTQFIY
;
A
#
# COMPACT_ATOMS: atom_id res chain seq x y z
N MET A 1 6.60 -24.46 24.55
CA MET A 1 7.50 -23.55 23.82
C MET A 1 7.07 -22.14 24.21
N TYR A 2 7.77 -21.52 25.16
CA TYR A 2 7.43 -20.16 25.60
C TYR A 2 8.11 -19.18 24.65
N PHE A 3 7.32 -18.40 23.91
CA PHE A 3 7.83 -17.25 23.17
C PHE A 3 8.31 -16.22 24.20
N GLY A 4 9.63 -16.00 24.23
CA GLY A 4 10.26 -15.09 25.18
C GLY A 4 10.06 -13.62 24.79
N GLU A 5 10.38 -12.71 25.70
CA GLU A 5 10.41 -11.27 25.39
C GLU A 5 11.36 -10.98 24.22
N GLU A 6 12.44 -11.74 24.07
CA GLU A 6 13.37 -11.64 22.94
C GLU A 6 12.72 -11.96 21.59
N ASP A 7 11.88 -13.00 21.51
CA ASP A 7 11.16 -13.34 20.28
C ASP A 7 10.17 -12.24 19.90
N ARG A 8 9.51 -11.65 20.90
CA ARG A 8 8.60 -10.53 20.71
C ARG A 8 9.33 -9.30 20.18
N GLN A 9 10.45 -8.92 20.81
CA GLN A 9 11.27 -7.79 20.35
C GLN A 9 11.81 -8.03 18.94
N PHE A 10 12.21 -9.26 18.64
CA PHE A 10 12.64 -9.65 17.30
C PHE A 10 11.54 -9.44 16.26
N LEU A 11 10.31 -9.92 16.52
CA LEU A 11 9.17 -9.73 15.61
C LEU A 11 8.79 -8.26 15.45
N ILE A 12 8.81 -7.47 16.52
CA ILE A 12 8.55 -6.02 16.47
C ILE A 12 9.59 -5.34 15.58
N SER A 13 10.87 -5.65 15.75
CA SER A 13 11.97 -5.03 14.99
C SER A 13 11.93 -5.32 13.49
N ARG A 14 11.13 -6.30 13.05
CA ARG A 14 11.03 -6.74 11.66
C ARG A 14 9.67 -6.43 11.03
N SER A 15 8.69 -5.97 11.80
CA SER A 15 7.35 -5.68 11.28
C SER A 15 7.27 -4.26 10.68
N PRO A 16 6.89 -4.12 9.40
CA PRO A 16 6.71 -2.81 8.77
C PRO A 16 5.72 -1.90 9.49
N LEU A 17 4.76 -2.47 10.23
CA LEU A 17 3.74 -1.74 10.98
C LEU A 17 4.33 -0.73 11.96
N PHE A 18 5.43 -1.10 12.64
CA PHE A 18 6.09 -0.24 13.63
C PHE A 18 7.04 0.79 13.01
N PHE A 19 7.12 0.83 11.69
CA PHE A 19 7.94 1.78 10.94
C PHE A 19 7.12 2.55 9.91
N ALA A 20 5.78 2.55 10.04
CA ALA A 20 4.88 3.22 9.11
C ALA A 20 5.22 4.71 8.96
N GLU A 21 5.67 5.37 10.03
CA GLU A 21 6.09 6.78 10.02
C GLU A 21 7.34 7.05 9.19
N ARG A 22 8.07 6.00 8.76
CA ARG A 22 9.26 6.11 7.91
C ARG A 22 8.95 6.05 6.42
N VAL A 23 7.70 5.80 6.04
CA VAL A 23 7.30 5.75 4.63
C VAL A 23 7.35 7.17 4.05
N THR A 24 8.19 7.34 3.02
CA THR A 24 8.44 8.62 2.35
C THR A 24 8.13 8.60 0.85
N LYS A 25 7.67 7.45 0.34
CA LYS A 25 7.38 7.23 -1.07
C LYS A 25 5.91 6.85 -1.23
N PRO A 26 5.31 7.12 -2.40
CA PRO A 26 3.97 6.65 -2.73
C PRO A 26 3.83 5.15 -2.49
N LEU A 27 2.70 4.78 -1.88
CA LEU A 27 2.37 3.40 -1.59
C LEU A 27 0.96 3.09 -2.07
N MET A 28 0.85 1.97 -2.78
CA MET A 28 -0.42 1.34 -3.11
C MET A 28 -0.44 -0.09 -2.57
N ILE A 29 -1.60 -0.50 -2.04
CA ILE A 29 -1.87 -1.84 -1.52
C ILE A 29 -3.03 -2.42 -2.32
N LEU A 30 -2.84 -3.62 -2.86
CA LEU A 30 -3.88 -4.44 -3.47
C LEU A 30 -4.04 -5.70 -2.61
N GLN A 31 -5.24 -5.96 -2.11
CA GLN A 31 -5.50 -7.05 -1.15
C GLN A 31 -6.71 -7.89 -1.58
N GLY A 32 -6.60 -9.22 -1.51
CA GLY A 32 -7.76 -10.11 -1.51
C GLY A 32 -8.32 -10.29 -0.10
N ALA A 33 -9.63 -10.15 0.07
CA ALA A 33 -10.27 -10.28 1.39
C ALA A 33 -10.17 -11.70 1.97
N ASN A 34 -10.04 -12.71 1.10
CA ASN A 34 -10.01 -14.13 1.48
C ASN A 34 -8.60 -14.73 1.43
N ASP A 35 -7.55 -13.92 1.55
CA ASP A 35 -6.17 -14.42 1.55
C ASP A 35 -5.89 -15.24 2.84
N PRO A 36 -5.63 -16.56 2.74
CA PRO A 36 -5.37 -17.39 3.92
C PRO A 36 -3.95 -17.21 4.49
N ARG A 37 -3.05 -16.56 3.74
CA ARG A 37 -1.64 -16.35 4.12
C ARG A 37 -1.44 -15.01 4.81
N VAL A 38 -1.98 -13.94 4.23
CA VAL A 38 -1.90 -12.58 4.80
C VAL A 38 -3.31 -12.05 4.98
N LYS A 39 -3.79 -12.04 6.22
CA LYS A 39 -5.14 -11.59 6.56
C LYS A 39 -5.33 -10.12 6.17
N GLN A 40 -6.51 -9.78 5.66
CA GLN A 40 -6.88 -8.39 5.37
C GLN A 40 -6.62 -7.44 6.54
N GLN A 41 -6.81 -7.91 7.78
CA GLN A 41 -6.58 -7.14 9.00
C GLN A 41 -5.15 -6.59 9.11
N GLU A 42 -4.13 -7.29 8.59
CA GLU A 42 -2.75 -6.82 8.60
C GLU A 42 -2.60 -5.56 7.72
N SER A 43 -3.18 -5.61 6.52
CA SER A 43 -3.23 -4.45 5.60
C SER A 43 -4.05 -3.30 6.19
N ASP A 44 -5.19 -3.60 6.81
CA ASP A 44 -6.05 -2.59 7.45
C ASP A 44 -5.31 -1.87 8.60
N GLN A 45 -4.55 -2.61 9.43
CA GLN A 45 -3.74 -2.04 10.51
C GLN A 45 -2.63 -1.14 9.97
N PHE A 46 -1.95 -1.56 8.91
CA PHE A 46 -0.88 -0.76 8.31
C PHE A 46 -1.40 0.52 7.67
N VAL A 47 -2.53 0.46 6.94
CA VAL A 47 -3.21 1.64 6.37
C VAL A 47 -3.60 2.62 7.46
N ALA A 48 -4.18 2.14 8.57
CA ALA A 48 -4.51 3.00 9.71
C ALA A 48 -3.27 3.67 10.33
N ALA A 49 -2.15 2.95 10.43
CA ALA A 49 -0.89 3.51 10.92
C ALA A 49 -0.33 4.59 9.97
N LEU A 50 -0.41 4.40 8.65
CA LEU A 50 0.00 5.40 7.66
C LEU A 50 -0.88 6.65 7.71
N GLN A 51 -2.20 6.46 7.74
CA GLN A 51 -3.17 7.56 7.81
C GLN A 51 -3.01 8.37 9.10
N LYS A 52 -2.74 7.72 10.24
CA LYS A 52 -2.43 8.40 11.51
C LYS A 52 -1.20 9.31 11.40
N ASN A 53 -0.26 8.99 10.52
CA ASN A 53 0.93 9.78 10.24
C ASN A 53 0.74 10.76 9.06
N ASN A 54 -0.49 10.95 8.55
CA ASN A 54 -0.81 11.75 7.37
C ASN A 54 -0.07 11.30 6.09
N ILE A 55 0.29 10.02 6.00
CA ILE A 55 0.94 9.44 4.83
C ILE A 55 -0.17 8.92 3.91
N PRO A 56 -0.35 9.48 2.70
CA PRO A 56 -1.36 8.98 1.79
C PRO A 56 -1.01 7.59 1.29
N VAL A 57 -2.02 6.71 1.27
CA VAL A 57 -1.93 5.33 0.78
C VAL A 57 -3.15 5.01 -0.06
N SER A 58 -2.89 4.45 -1.24
CA SER A 58 -3.94 3.91 -2.12
C SER A 58 -4.21 2.47 -1.70
N TYR A 59 -5.44 2.15 -1.30
CA TYR A 59 -5.77 0.79 -0.85
C TYR A 59 -7.00 0.27 -1.56
N ILE A 60 -6.83 -0.83 -2.30
CA ILE A 60 -7.87 -1.50 -3.06
C ILE A 60 -8.05 -2.91 -2.53
N LEU A 61 -9.29 -3.23 -2.15
CA LEU A 61 -9.70 -4.51 -1.65
C LEU A 61 -10.54 -5.24 -2.71
N TYR A 62 -10.26 -6.53 -2.89
CA TYR A 62 -11.01 -7.43 -3.75
C TYR A 62 -11.74 -8.46 -2.88
N PRO A 63 -13.05 -8.27 -2.60
CA PRO A 63 -13.82 -9.10 -1.68
C PRO A 63 -13.91 -10.58 -2.06
N ASP A 64 -13.72 -10.89 -3.34
CA ASP A 64 -13.89 -12.22 -3.93
C ASP A 64 -12.56 -12.86 -4.37
N GLU A 65 -11.43 -12.29 -3.96
CA GLU A 65 -10.08 -12.81 -4.21
C GLU A 65 -9.37 -13.21 -2.91
N GLY A 66 -8.26 -13.93 -3.05
CA GLY A 66 -7.40 -14.38 -1.95
C GLY A 66 -5.95 -13.91 -2.09
N HIS A 67 -4.98 -14.84 -1.97
CA HIS A 67 -3.55 -14.51 -1.98
C HIS A 67 -3.02 -13.97 -3.32
N GLY A 68 -3.76 -14.18 -4.39
CA GLY A 68 -3.51 -13.58 -5.69
C GLY A 68 -4.82 -13.44 -6.43
N PHE A 69 -4.78 -12.73 -7.56
CA PHE A 69 -5.97 -12.49 -8.36
C PHE A 69 -6.16 -13.60 -9.37
N SER A 70 -7.19 -14.41 -9.13
CA SER A 70 -7.54 -15.56 -9.96
C SER A 70 -8.49 -15.18 -11.10
N LYS A 71 -9.34 -14.16 -10.91
CA LYS A 71 -10.34 -13.75 -11.90
C LYS A 71 -9.73 -12.73 -12.86
N ALA A 72 -9.89 -12.98 -14.17
CA ALA A 72 -9.39 -12.09 -15.21
C ALA A 72 -9.88 -10.64 -15.03
N ASN A 73 -11.14 -10.45 -14.65
CA ASN A 73 -11.74 -9.14 -14.39
C ASN A 73 -10.99 -8.36 -13.29
N ASN A 74 -10.59 -9.05 -12.21
CA ASN A 74 -9.86 -8.45 -11.10
C ASN A 74 -8.39 -8.22 -11.44
N GLN A 75 -7.78 -9.10 -12.25
CA GLN A 75 -6.45 -8.87 -12.79
C GLN A 75 -6.40 -7.61 -13.65
N LEU A 76 -7.33 -7.46 -14.60
CA LEU A 76 -7.43 -6.28 -15.47
C LEU A 76 -7.65 -5.00 -14.66
N SER A 77 -8.58 -5.03 -13.70
CA SER A 77 -8.80 -3.94 -12.75
C SER A 77 -7.53 -3.60 -11.95
N GLY A 78 -6.82 -4.62 -11.46
CA GLY A 78 -5.54 -4.46 -10.77
C GLY A 78 -4.49 -3.79 -11.64
N PHE A 79 -4.36 -4.19 -12.91
CA PHE A 79 -3.47 -3.54 -13.86
C PHE A 79 -3.86 -2.08 -14.11
N GLY A 80 -5.15 -1.76 -14.25
CA GLY A 80 -5.61 -0.38 -14.39
C GLY A 80 -5.26 0.51 -13.19
N PHE A 81 -5.40 -0.01 -11.96
CA PHE A 81 -4.94 0.72 -10.77
C PHE A 81 -3.42 0.88 -10.71
N ILE A 82 -2.66 -0.15 -11.09
CA ILE A 82 -1.19 -0.10 -11.16
C ILE A 82 -0.74 0.95 -12.18
N GLU A 83 -1.33 0.95 -13.37
CA GLU A 83 -1.00 1.89 -14.44
C GLU A 83 -1.28 3.32 -14.01
N LYS A 84 -2.48 3.59 -13.46
CA LYS A 84 -2.84 4.89 -12.88
C LYS A 84 -1.85 5.31 -11.79
N PHE A 85 -1.50 4.41 -10.89
CA PHE A 85 -0.56 4.69 -9.79
C PHE A 85 0.83 5.05 -10.32
N LEU A 86 1.35 4.26 -11.26
CA LEU A 86 2.65 4.50 -11.86
C LEU A 86 2.67 5.80 -12.66
N HIS A 87 1.62 6.08 -13.44
CA HIS A 87 1.44 7.36 -14.12
C HIS A 87 1.47 8.54 -13.13
N SER A 88 0.71 8.46 -12.04
CA SER A 88 0.72 9.47 -10.98
C SER A 88 2.09 9.67 -10.32
N CYS A 89 2.94 8.64 -10.28
CA CYS A 89 4.26 8.69 -9.65
C CYS A 89 5.40 9.11 -10.60
N LEU A 90 5.34 8.65 -11.84
CA LEU A 90 6.45 8.67 -12.80
C LEU A 90 6.13 9.48 -14.07
N GLY A 91 4.86 9.85 -14.27
CA GLY A 91 4.35 10.39 -15.54
C GLY A 91 4.18 9.30 -16.60
N GLY A 92 4.08 9.73 -17.86
CA GLY A 92 3.86 8.85 -19.03
C GLY A 92 2.39 8.75 -19.42
N GLU A 93 2.09 7.90 -20.39
CA GLU A 93 0.70 7.61 -20.78
C GLU A 93 0.12 6.50 -19.89
N TYR A 94 -1.20 6.52 -19.70
CA TYR A 94 -1.93 5.39 -19.13
C TYR A 94 -3.31 5.27 -19.77
N GLU A 95 -3.89 4.07 -19.76
CA GLU A 95 -5.27 3.87 -20.20
C GLU A 95 -6.25 4.35 -19.11
N PRO A 96 -7.15 5.31 -19.42
CA PRO A 96 -8.14 5.75 -18.44
C PRO A 96 -9.01 4.59 -17.96
N PHE A 97 -8.95 4.35 -16.65
CA PHE A 97 -9.65 3.27 -15.98
C PHE A 97 -10.64 3.82 -14.94
N VAL A 98 -11.84 3.22 -14.87
CA VAL A 98 -12.88 3.58 -13.89
C VAL A 98 -13.19 2.41 -12.95
N LEU A 99 -13.52 2.73 -11.70
CA LEU A 99 -13.96 1.74 -10.72
C LEU A 99 -15.18 0.97 -11.26
N GLY A 100 -15.16 -0.37 -11.16
CA GLY A 100 -16.21 -1.25 -11.68
C GLY A 100 -16.05 -1.66 -13.14
N GLN A 101 -15.09 -1.08 -13.87
CA GLN A 101 -14.71 -1.56 -15.21
C GLN A 101 -14.32 -3.05 -15.16
N TYR A 102 -14.63 -3.76 -16.25
CA TYR A 102 -14.50 -5.22 -16.37
C TYR A 102 -15.39 -6.04 -15.42
N ASN A 103 -16.40 -5.44 -14.78
CA ASN A 103 -17.19 -6.11 -13.73
C ASN A 103 -16.30 -6.64 -12.58
N SER A 104 -15.26 -5.89 -12.23
CA SER A 104 -14.39 -6.20 -11.11
C SER A 104 -15.09 -5.94 -9.77
N SER A 105 -14.75 -6.74 -8.77
CA SER A 105 -15.24 -6.60 -7.39
C SER A 105 -14.52 -5.52 -6.58
N ALA A 106 -13.55 -4.82 -7.18
CA ALA A 106 -12.67 -3.89 -6.49
C ALA A 106 -13.43 -2.85 -5.67
N ILE A 107 -12.95 -2.61 -4.45
CA ILE A 107 -13.42 -1.56 -3.54
C ILE A 107 -12.22 -0.71 -3.13
N ILE A 108 -12.31 0.60 -3.34
CA ILE A 108 -11.31 1.54 -2.84
C ILE A 108 -11.57 1.77 -1.35
N LYS A 109 -10.67 1.27 -0.51
CA LYS A 109 -10.69 1.42 0.95
C LYS A 109 -9.99 2.70 1.42
N SER A 110 -9.02 3.19 0.65
CA SER A 110 -8.32 4.47 0.88
C SER A 110 -7.92 5.05 -0.47
N ASP A 111 -8.31 6.30 -0.73
CA ASP A 111 -8.00 7.02 -1.97
C ASP A 111 -6.78 7.94 -1.77
N GLY A 112 -5.59 7.35 -1.79
CA GLY A 112 -4.31 8.04 -1.59
C GLY A 112 -3.45 8.09 -2.85
N PHE A 113 -4.05 8.12 -4.04
CA PHE A 113 -3.29 8.19 -5.29
C PHE A 113 -2.58 9.54 -5.40
N PRO A 114 -1.31 9.59 -5.84
CA PRO A 114 -0.62 10.86 -5.99
C PRO A 114 -1.33 11.76 -7.02
N THR A 115 -1.50 13.02 -6.66
CA THR A 115 -2.16 14.05 -7.48
C THR A 115 -1.14 14.77 -8.35
N THR A 116 -0.71 14.11 -9.43
CA THR A 116 0.11 14.68 -10.53
C THR A 116 1.54 15.12 -10.15
N ILE A 117 2.39 15.20 -11.16
CA ILE A 117 3.87 15.25 -11.12
C ILE A 117 4.49 16.52 -10.52
N GLU A 118 3.71 17.49 -10.01
CA GLU A 118 4.20 18.85 -9.69
C GLU A 118 4.06 19.32 -8.23
N SER A 119 3.52 18.55 -7.30
CA SER A 119 3.59 18.97 -5.88
C SER A 119 4.66 18.16 -5.15
N THR A 120 5.57 18.85 -4.47
CA THR A 120 6.33 18.29 -3.34
C THR A 120 5.42 17.32 -2.59
N PRO A 121 5.76 16.03 -2.51
CA PRO A 121 4.83 15.08 -1.94
C PRO A 121 4.49 15.49 -0.50
N PRO A 122 3.26 15.23 -0.02
CA PRO A 122 2.89 15.46 1.38
C PRO A 122 3.64 14.52 2.36
N TYR A 123 4.63 13.76 1.87
CA TYR A 123 5.44 12.87 2.69
C TYR A 123 6.39 13.66 3.57
N PRO A 124 6.52 13.31 4.85
CA PRO A 124 7.44 13.98 5.76
C PRO A 124 8.87 13.89 5.23
N THR A 125 9.49 15.03 4.97
CA THR A 125 10.90 15.11 4.57
C THR A 125 11.76 14.98 5.82
N LYS A 126 12.35 13.80 6.09
CA LYS A 126 13.42 13.70 7.09
C LYS A 126 14.74 14.12 6.47
N ALA A 127 15.35 15.16 7.02
CA ALA A 127 16.73 15.52 6.72
C ALA A 127 17.64 14.34 7.08
N ILE A 128 18.38 13.83 6.11
CA ILE A 128 19.32 12.72 6.30
C ILE A 128 20.56 13.33 6.97
N ASN A 129 20.65 13.23 8.30
CA ASN A 129 21.83 13.68 9.03
C ASN A 129 22.95 12.65 8.83
N THR A 130 23.74 12.84 7.77
CA THR A 130 24.92 12.01 7.45
C THR A 130 26.11 12.50 8.28
N GLN A 131 26.17 12.09 9.55
CA GLN A 131 27.45 12.04 10.26
C GLN A 131 28.17 10.76 9.82
N PHE A 132 28.98 10.90 8.78
CA PHE A 132 30.02 9.93 8.46
C PHE A 132 31.03 9.90 9.61
N ILE A 133 31.18 8.73 10.22
CA ILE A 133 32.24 8.45 11.20
C ILE A 133 33.43 7.95 10.36
N TYR A 134 34.54 8.69 10.39
CA TYR A 134 35.84 8.26 9.86
C TYR A 134 36.48 7.20 10.77
#